data_AF-A0A1F6QVS6-F1
#
_entry.id   AF-A0A1F6QVS6-F1
#
_cell.length_a   1.000
_cell.length_b   1.000
_cell.length_c   1.000
_cell.angle_alpha   90.00
_cell.angle_beta   90.00
_cell.angle_gamma   90.00
#
_symmetry.space_group_name_H-M   'P 1'
#
loop_
_entity.id
_entity.type
_entity.pdbx_description
1 polymer ?
#
loop_
_entity_poly.entity_id
_entity_poly.type
_entity_poly.pdbx_seq_one_letter_code
_entity_poly.pdbx_strand_id
1 'polypeptide(L)'
;MGKKKEEAKKVYIPVDLVLRFCDQGLSEPEIIARLEQQGFQTEHIDKALRIALKEKVISGAPPSPMEMNQEVPEAPSPIPFGAMETPTGPVPMGEVTRRPMPMGYPPEKIVQAPEEPPKQEQEIRRSESQPATEITVEEIIEAIVEERWKDFENRLEEFEKRDFQLQNQIEELRKKTNGFDLILTEKEKTILNKLEEFGESVTGIEGRIGSIERVFKDFLPELTTNIKTMSDLVEKMKKEKESN
;
A
#
# COMPACT_ATOMS: atom_id res chain seq x y z
N MET A 1 36.64 -18.99 31.13
CA MET A 1 36.90 -18.28 29.85
C MET A 1 35.61 -18.22 29.05
N GLY A 2 34.88 -17.10 29.11
CA GLY A 2 33.61 -16.90 28.40
C GLY A 2 33.84 -16.11 27.12
N LYS A 3 33.61 -16.72 25.97
CA LYS A 3 33.61 -16.03 24.66
C LYS A 3 32.33 -15.18 24.58
N LYS A 4 32.46 -13.86 24.69
CA LYS A 4 31.40 -12.90 24.32
C LYS A 4 31.15 -13.04 22.81
N LYS A 5 29.97 -13.54 22.45
CA LYS A 5 29.45 -13.49 21.09
C LYS A 5 29.08 -12.03 20.80
N GLU A 6 29.81 -11.43 19.88
CA GLU A 6 29.52 -10.12 19.31
C GLU A 6 28.35 -10.31 18.34
N GLU A 7 27.15 -9.91 18.77
CA GLU A 7 25.96 -9.94 17.91
C GLU A 7 26.10 -8.86 16.83
N ALA A 8 26.36 -9.29 15.59
CA ALA A 8 26.33 -8.42 14.43
C ALA A 8 24.94 -7.78 14.30
N LYS A 9 24.83 -6.48 14.56
CA LYS A 9 23.62 -5.70 14.31
C LYS A 9 23.29 -5.83 12.82
N LYS A 10 22.20 -6.54 12.50
CA LYS A 10 21.70 -6.63 11.14
C LYS A 10 21.36 -5.22 10.68
N VAL A 11 22.09 -4.78 9.66
CA VAL A 11 21.88 -3.50 9.00
C VAL A 11 20.51 -3.56 8.30
N TYR A 12 19.56 -2.77 8.78
CA TYR A 12 18.20 -2.71 8.26
C TYR A 12 18.08 -1.66 7.16
N ILE A 13 17.55 -2.06 6.00
CA ILE A 13 17.31 -1.19 4.84
C ILE A 13 15.79 -0.91 4.78
N PRO A 14 15.34 0.36 4.85
CA PRO A 14 13.93 0.70 5.01
C PRO A 14 13.13 0.71 3.69
N VAL A 15 13.14 -0.41 2.94
CA VAL A 15 12.47 -0.49 1.63
C VAL A 15 10.96 -0.27 1.74
N ASP A 16 10.30 -0.88 2.72
CA ASP A 16 8.85 -0.77 2.92
C ASP A 16 8.38 0.67 3.20
N LEU A 17 9.20 1.47 3.91
CA LEU A 17 8.88 2.86 4.22
C LEU A 17 8.97 3.74 2.97
N VAL A 18 9.97 3.49 2.11
CA VAL A 18 10.13 4.21 0.85
C VAL A 18 8.93 3.95 -0.06
N LEU A 19 8.54 2.68 -0.26
CA LEU A 19 7.37 2.32 -1.07
C LEU A 19 6.10 3.01 -0.56
N ARG A 20 5.88 2.98 0.76
CA ARG A 20 4.75 3.65 1.40
C ARG A 20 4.74 5.16 1.15
N PHE A 21 5.89 5.84 1.24
CA PHE A 21 5.94 7.26 0.98
C PHE A 21 5.79 7.60 -0.51
N CYS A 22 6.28 6.75 -1.41
CA CYS A 22 6.03 6.89 -2.84
C CYS A 22 4.54 6.73 -3.18
N ASP A 23 3.82 5.84 -2.50
CA ASP A 23 2.37 5.65 -2.70
C ASP A 23 1.54 6.80 -2.11
N GLN A 24 2.09 7.52 -1.13
CA GLN A 24 1.54 8.77 -0.61
C GLN A 24 1.80 9.97 -1.54
N GLY A 25 2.54 9.78 -2.64
CA GLY A 25 2.87 10.85 -3.59
C GLY A 25 3.95 11.82 -3.10
N LEU A 26 4.73 11.45 -2.07
CA LEU A 26 5.86 12.28 -1.64
C LEU A 26 6.95 12.29 -2.72
N SER A 27 7.59 13.44 -2.86
CA SER A 27 8.76 13.58 -3.73
C SER A 27 9.98 12.88 -3.11
N GLU A 28 10.88 12.36 -3.95
CA GLU A 28 12.15 11.74 -3.53
C GLU A 28 12.93 12.55 -2.46
N PRO A 29 13.14 13.88 -2.59
CA PRO A 29 13.85 14.64 -1.56
C PRO A 29 13.12 14.70 -0.21
N GLU A 30 11.78 14.71 -0.20
CA GLU A 30 11.00 14.69 1.04
C GLU A 30 11.08 13.32 1.73
N ILE A 31 11.13 12.24 0.93
CA ILE A 31 11.32 10.88 1.43
C ILE A 31 12.67 10.76 2.13
N ILE A 32 13.74 11.29 1.50
CA ILE A 32 15.09 11.31 2.08
C ILE A 32 15.08 12.08 3.41
N ALA A 33 14.53 13.30 3.44
CA ALA A 33 14.48 14.11 4.65
C ALA A 33 13.73 13.43 5.81
N ARG A 34 12.60 12.76 5.53
CA ARG A 34 11.85 12.02 6.57
C ARG A 34 12.61 10.80 7.10
N LEU A 35 13.31 10.06 6.23
CA LEU A 35 14.08 8.90 6.64
C LEU A 35 15.35 9.29 7.42
N GLU A 36 15.98 10.41 7.05
CA GLU A 36 17.08 10.98 7.83
C GLU A 36 16.60 11.44 9.21
N GLN A 37 15.42 12.05 9.31
CA GLN A 37 14.81 12.42 10.59
C GLN A 37 14.51 11.20 11.49
N GLN A 38 14.25 10.04 10.89
CA GLN A 38 14.08 8.76 11.59
C GLN A 38 15.41 8.06 11.95
N GLY A 39 16.54 8.65 11.57
CA GLY A 39 17.88 8.18 11.91
C GLY A 39 18.43 7.09 10.99
N PHE A 40 17.87 6.94 9.78
CA PHE A 40 18.44 6.05 8.78
C PHE A 40 19.69 6.68 8.13
N GLN A 41 20.68 5.86 7.80
CA GLN A 41 21.88 6.32 7.09
C GLN A 41 21.56 6.58 5.62
N THR A 42 22.12 7.65 5.06
CA THR A 42 21.91 8.09 3.66
C THR A 42 22.19 6.96 2.66
N GLU A 43 23.22 6.15 2.88
CA GLU A 43 23.53 5.00 2.01
C GLU A 43 22.41 3.94 1.97
N HIS A 44 21.72 3.70 3.09
CA HIS A 44 20.59 2.76 3.14
C HIS A 44 19.34 3.35 2.50
N ILE A 45 19.16 4.66 2.61
CA ILE A 45 18.06 5.38 1.99
C ILE A 45 18.17 5.30 0.48
N ASP A 46 19.34 5.61 -0.08
CA ASP A 46 19.60 5.52 -1.53
C ASP A 46 19.41 4.11 -2.07
N LYS A 47 19.91 3.11 -1.32
CA LYS A 47 19.75 1.70 -1.69
C LYS A 47 18.27 1.28 -1.66
N ALA A 48 17.52 1.72 -0.65
CA ALA A 48 16.09 1.46 -0.53
C ALA A 48 15.30 2.10 -1.69
N LEU A 49 15.63 3.35 -2.05
CA LEU A 49 15.05 4.07 -3.18
C LEU A 49 15.25 3.34 -4.51
N ARG A 50 16.48 2.91 -4.82
CA ARG A 50 16.77 2.17 -6.06
C ARG A 50 15.99 0.85 -6.13
N ILE A 51 15.85 0.14 -5.00
CA ILE A 51 15.09 -1.11 -4.94
C ILE A 51 13.60 -0.84 -5.14
N ALA A 52 13.04 0.15 -4.43
CA ALA A 52 11.63 0.53 -4.54
C ALA A 52 11.24 1.00 -5.95
N LEU A 53 12.08 1.81 -6.59
CA LEU A 53 11.90 2.24 -7.98
C LEU A 53 11.93 1.05 -8.95
N LYS A 54 12.88 0.13 -8.77
CA LYS A 54 12.98 -1.09 -9.59
C LYS A 54 11.73 -1.96 -9.43
N GLU A 55 11.22 -2.11 -8.21
CA GLU A 55 10.03 -2.90 -7.91
C GLU A 55 8.76 -2.28 -8.51
N LYS A 56 8.59 -0.95 -8.42
CA LYS A 56 7.45 -0.24 -9.01
C LYS A 56 7.41 -0.34 -10.54
N VAL A 57 8.57 -0.33 -11.20
CA VAL A 57 8.69 -0.51 -12.65
C VAL A 57 8.35 -1.95 -13.08
N ILE A 58 8.73 -2.95 -12.27
CA ILE A 58 8.43 -4.37 -12.55
C ILE A 58 6.95 -4.67 -12.29
N SER A 59 6.31 -3.97 -11.34
CA SER A 59 4.89 -4.16 -11.01
C SER A 59 3.92 -3.70 -12.09
N GLY A 60 4.38 -3.08 -13.19
CA GLY A 60 3.54 -2.76 -14.35
C GLY A 60 2.40 -1.77 -14.08
N ALA A 61 2.45 -1.04 -12.95
CA ALA A 61 1.49 0.02 -12.68
C ALA A 61 1.76 1.18 -13.65
N PRO A 62 0.76 1.60 -14.47
CA PRO A 62 0.94 2.73 -15.37
C PRO A 62 1.34 3.98 -14.55
N PRO A 63 2.30 4.78 -15.03
CA PRO A 63 2.74 5.97 -14.31
C PRO A 63 1.53 6.88 -14.10
N SER A 64 1.10 7.03 -12.84
CA SER A 64 0.13 8.06 -12.48
C SER A 64 0.71 9.40 -12.93
N PRO A 65 -0.02 10.18 -13.73
CA PRO A 65 0.45 11.49 -14.16
C PRO A 65 0.79 12.30 -12.92
N MET A 66 2.06 12.72 -12.81
CA MET A 66 2.51 13.62 -11.75
C MET A 66 1.63 14.87 -11.81
N GLU A 67 0.71 15.02 -10.86
CA GLU A 67 0.06 16.30 -10.59
C GLU A 67 1.14 17.24 -10.06
N MET A 68 1.62 18.08 -10.97
CA MET A 68 2.48 19.21 -10.69
C MET A 68 1.68 20.23 -9.85
N ASN A 69 1.60 19.99 -8.54
CA ASN A 69 1.06 20.94 -7.59
C ASN A 69 2.13 22.01 -7.33
N GLN A 70 2.22 22.95 -8.26
CA GLN A 70 3.00 24.17 -8.09
C GLN A 70 2.16 25.13 -7.25
N GLU A 71 2.41 25.20 -5.94
CA GLU A 71 1.86 26.24 -5.07
C GLU A 71 2.28 27.62 -5.62
N VAL A 72 1.30 28.30 -6.19
CA VAL A 72 1.39 29.71 -6.57
C VAL A 72 1.22 30.52 -5.27
N PRO A 73 2.13 31.47 -4.94
CA PRO A 73 1.97 32.31 -3.76
C PRO A 73 0.67 33.12 -3.87
N GLU A 74 -0.19 32.98 -2.86
CA GLU A 74 -1.48 33.65 -2.76
C GLU A 74 -1.27 35.17 -2.63
N ALA A 75 -1.70 35.91 -3.64
CA ALA A 75 -1.68 37.37 -3.64
C ALA A 75 -2.75 37.91 -2.66
N PRO A 76 -2.46 38.99 -1.91
CA PRO A 76 -3.41 39.54 -0.94
C PRO A 76 -4.68 40.07 -1.63
N SER A 77 -5.83 39.66 -1.08
CA SER A 77 -7.16 40.00 -1.59
C SER A 77 -7.42 41.52 -1.56
N PRO A 78 -8.00 42.11 -2.63
CA PRO A 78 -8.39 43.52 -2.62
C PRO A 78 -9.71 43.74 -1.87
N ILE A 79 -9.74 44.87 -1.18
CA ILE A 79 -10.85 45.42 -0.36
C ILE A 79 -12.11 45.62 -1.24
N PRO A 80 -13.32 45.35 -0.74
CA PRO A 80 -14.54 45.57 -1.51
C PRO A 80 -14.85 47.07 -1.60
N PHE A 81 -14.76 47.63 -2.80
CA PHE A 81 -15.31 48.95 -3.10
C PHE A 81 -16.42 48.80 -4.15
N GLY A 82 -17.59 49.32 -3.82
CA GLY A 82 -18.84 49.09 -4.51
C GLY A 82 -18.95 49.69 -5.92
N ALA A 83 -19.93 49.14 -6.63
CA ALA A 83 -20.71 49.70 -7.72
C ALA A 83 -20.03 50.73 -8.65
N MET A 84 -19.75 50.34 -9.90
CA MET A 84 -20.16 51.17 -11.03
C MET A 84 -20.26 50.38 -12.34
N GLU A 85 -21.16 50.88 -13.17
CA GLU A 85 -21.64 50.39 -14.45
C GLU A 85 -20.56 50.36 -15.56
N THR A 86 -20.97 49.73 -16.66
CA THR A 86 -20.35 49.52 -17.98
C THR A 86 -19.44 50.64 -18.50
N PRO A 87 -18.42 50.34 -19.34
CA PRO A 87 -18.65 50.29 -20.79
C PRO A 87 -17.80 49.28 -21.61
N THR A 88 -18.39 48.88 -22.73
CA THR A 88 -17.81 48.20 -23.90
C THR A 88 -16.54 48.87 -24.46
N GLY A 89 -15.51 48.07 -24.77
CA GLY A 89 -14.35 48.44 -25.60
C GLY A 89 -13.51 47.21 -25.99
N PRO A 90 -12.91 47.18 -27.20
CA PRO A 90 -12.28 45.97 -27.77
C PRO A 90 -10.88 45.72 -27.20
N VAL A 91 -10.60 44.47 -26.83
CA VAL A 91 -9.28 44.03 -26.36
C VAL A 91 -8.31 43.87 -27.55
N PRO A 92 -7.08 44.43 -27.45
CA PRO A 92 -6.03 44.30 -28.45
C PRO A 92 -5.27 42.97 -28.31
N MET A 93 -4.70 42.57 -29.44
CA MET A 93 -3.81 41.43 -29.64
C MET A 93 -2.42 41.67 -29.00
N GLY A 94 -1.92 40.72 -28.22
CA GLY A 94 -0.57 40.70 -27.61
C GLY A 94 -0.63 39.89 -26.31
N GLU A 95 0.26 38.95 -25.96
CA GLU A 95 1.69 38.88 -26.20
C GLU A 95 2.14 37.42 -25.99
N VAL A 96 2.63 36.77 -27.05
CA VAL A 96 3.19 35.41 -26.98
C VAL A 96 4.57 35.49 -26.34
N THR A 97 4.64 35.21 -25.03
CA THR A 97 5.92 35.07 -24.32
C THR A 97 6.54 33.73 -24.68
N ARG A 98 7.47 33.75 -25.63
CA ARG A 98 8.37 32.65 -25.98
C ARG A 98 9.30 32.36 -24.80
N ARG A 99 9.33 31.12 -24.34
CA ARG A 99 10.40 30.63 -23.45
C ARG A 99 11.71 30.48 -24.23
N PRO A 100 12.86 30.89 -23.67
CA PRO A 100 14.16 30.72 -24.29
C PRO A 100 14.65 29.26 -24.16
N MET A 101 15.11 28.68 -25.27
CA MET A 101 15.85 27.41 -25.26
C MET A 101 17.30 27.65 -24.80
N PRO A 102 17.87 26.76 -23.97
CA PRO A 102 19.30 26.80 -23.64
C PRO A 102 20.11 26.27 -24.84
N MET A 103 20.80 27.20 -25.49
CA MET A 103 21.81 26.96 -26.51
C MET A 103 23.18 26.81 -25.81
N GLY A 104 23.85 25.67 -26.00
CA GLY A 104 25.12 25.40 -25.33
C GLY A 104 25.86 24.20 -25.90
N TYR A 105 26.21 24.25 -27.19
CA TYR A 105 27.30 23.43 -27.74
C TYR A 105 28.51 24.33 -27.99
N PRO A 106 29.71 23.96 -27.50
CA PRO A 106 30.94 24.67 -27.82
C PRO A 106 31.36 24.39 -29.27
N PRO A 107 31.85 25.38 -30.03
CA PRO A 107 32.44 25.13 -31.34
C PRO A 107 33.79 24.43 -31.19
N GLU A 108 33.92 23.24 -31.78
CA GLU A 108 35.21 22.60 -32.00
C GLU A 108 36.08 23.52 -32.88
N LYS A 109 37.28 23.82 -32.36
CA LYS A 109 38.34 24.50 -33.10
C LYS A 109 38.78 23.59 -34.25
N ILE A 110 38.50 24.02 -35.47
CA ILE A 110 39.13 23.50 -36.69
C ILE A 110 40.60 23.94 -36.64
N VAL A 111 41.50 23.00 -36.34
CA VAL A 111 42.93 23.19 -36.51
C VAL A 111 43.23 22.99 -38.00
N GLN A 112 43.66 24.08 -38.65
CA GLN A 112 44.28 24.05 -39.98
C GLN A 112 45.53 23.17 -39.92
N ALA A 113 45.53 22.09 -40.71
CA ALA A 113 46.73 21.35 -41.05
C ALA A 113 47.33 21.92 -42.37
N PRO A 114 48.65 22.09 -42.48
CA PRO A 114 49.30 22.57 -43.71
C PRO A 114 49.28 21.52 -44.83
N GLU A 115 49.10 22.00 -46.06
CA GLU A 115 49.30 21.25 -47.30
C GLU A 115 50.73 20.70 -47.39
N GLU A 116 50.88 19.39 -47.64
CA GLU A 116 52.11 18.79 -48.14
C GLU A 116 51.88 18.11 -49.51
N PRO A 117 52.90 18.14 -50.40
CA PRO A 117 52.78 17.86 -51.83
C PRO A 117 52.65 16.36 -52.20
N PRO A 118 52.16 16.06 -53.43
CA PRO A 118 51.88 14.69 -53.87
C PRO A 118 53.17 13.90 -54.09
N LYS A 119 53.33 12.79 -53.34
CA LYS A 119 54.33 11.77 -53.62
C LYS A 119 53.68 10.53 -54.23
N GLN A 120 53.92 10.41 -55.53
CA GLN A 120 54.26 9.20 -56.29
C GLN A 120 53.50 7.91 -55.96
N GLU A 121 52.69 7.52 -56.96
CA GLU A 121 52.37 6.15 -57.34
C GLU A 121 53.48 5.15 -56.97
N GLN A 122 53.18 4.31 -55.99
CA GLN A 122 53.78 2.98 -55.90
C GLN A 122 52.72 1.97 -56.31
N GLU A 123 52.97 1.32 -57.44
CA GLU A 123 52.33 0.09 -57.89
C GLU A 123 52.24 -0.91 -56.74
N ILE A 124 51.05 -1.04 -56.17
CA ILE A 124 50.72 -2.16 -55.30
C ILE A 124 50.53 -3.36 -56.21
N ARG A 125 51.56 -4.22 -56.22
CA ARG A 125 51.46 -5.61 -56.63
C ARG A 125 50.23 -6.23 -55.97
N ARG A 126 49.20 -6.52 -56.77
CA ARG A 126 48.10 -7.42 -56.43
C ARG A 126 48.69 -8.74 -55.95
N SER A 127 48.79 -8.86 -54.64
CA SER A 127 48.87 -10.16 -53.98
C SER A 127 47.44 -10.65 -53.97
N GLU A 128 47.17 -11.75 -54.68
CA GLU A 128 45.96 -12.55 -54.52
C GLU A 128 45.92 -13.06 -53.07
N SER A 129 45.42 -12.21 -52.18
CA SER A 129 44.96 -12.64 -50.88
C SER A 129 43.74 -13.52 -51.10
N GLN A 130 43.89 -14.74 -50.64
CA GLN A 130 42.88 -15.77 -50.48
C GLN A 130 41.57 -15.16 -49.91
N PRO A 131 40.39 -15.72 -50.27
CA PRO A 131 39.13 -15.30 -49.67
C PRO A 131 39.15 -15.66 -48.18
N ALA A 132 39.61 -14.73 -47.36
CA ALA A 132 39.37 -14.72 -45.93
C ALA A 132 37.87 -14.46 -45.77
N THR A 133 37.13 -15.54 -45.48
CA THR A 133 35.84 -15.58 -44.77
C THR A 133 35.29 -14.20 -44.40
N GLU A 134 34.68 -13.50 -45.37
CA GLU A 134 33.73 -12.44 -45.06
C GLU A 134 32.55 -13.15 -44.43
N ILE A 135 32.47 -13.09 -43.10
CA ILE A 135 31.21 -13.31 -42.40
C ILE A 135 30.25 -12.32 -43.05
N THR A 136 29.37 -12.83 -43.90
CA THR A 136 28.46 -12.00 -44.66
C THR A 136 27.50 -11.36 -43.67
N VAL A 137 27.10 -10.11 -43.92
CA VAL A 137 26.21 -9.36 -43.01
C VAL A 137 24.91 -10.15 -42.76
N GLU A 138 24.52 -10.96 -43.73
CA GLU A 138 23.44 -11.94 -43.68
C GLU A 138 23.63 -12.99 -42.56
N GLU A 139 24.83 -13.55 -42.38
CA GLU A 139 25.13 -14.54 -41.33
C GLU A 139 25.05 -13.91 -39.93
N ILE A 140 25.48 -12.65 -39.81
CA ILE A 140 25.34 -11.87 -38.56
C ILE A 140 23.87 -11.61 -38.25
N ILE A 141 23.08 -11.24 -39.27
CA ILE A 141 21.64 -11.00 -39.12
C ILE A 141 20.92 -12.31 -38.73
N GLU A 142 21.25 -13.42 -39.37
CA GLU A 142 20.65 -14.73 -39.05
C GLU A 142 20.95 -15.16 -37.61
N ALA A 143 22.22 -15.02 -37.17
CA ALA A 143 22.60 -15.30 -35.79
C ALA A 143 21.85 -14.43 -34.77
N ILE A 144 21.68 -13.13 -35.05
CA ILE A 144 20.93 -12.22 -34.16
C ILE A 144 19.44 -12.61 -34.13
N VAL A 145 18.84 -12.95 -35.27
CA VAL A 145 17.43 -13.35 -35.32
C VAL A 145 17.21 -14.66 -34.56
N GLU A 146 18.10 -15.65 -34.72
CA GLU A 146 18.02 -16.91 -34.00
C GLU A 146 18.17 -16.71 -32.48
N GLU A 147 19.12 -15.87 -32.06
CA GLU A 147 19.31 -15.52 -30.64
C GLU A 147 18.04 -14.86 -30.07
N ARG A 148 17.47 -13.88 -30.77
CA ARG A 148 16.25 -13.19 -30.32
C ARG A 148 15.03 -14.10 -30.32
N TRP A 149 14.93 -15.02 -31.28
CA TRP A 149 13.84 -15.97 -31.35
C TRP A 149 13.89 -16.94 -30.16
N LYS A 150 15.09 -17.43 -29.83
CA LYS A 150 15.31 -18.29 -28.67
C LYS A 150 15.01 -17.58 -27.36
N ASP A 151 15.43 -16.33 -27.21
CA ASP A 151 15.06 -15.49 -26.04
C ASP A 151 13.55 -15.32 -25.91
N PHE A 152 12.86 -15.11 -27.03
CA PHE A 152 11.40 -14.97 -27.05
C PHE A 152 10.70 -16.27 -26.65
N GLU A 153 11.13 -17.40 -27.20
CA GLU A 153 10.59 -18.74 -26.88
C GLU A 153 10.76 -19.06 -25.39
N ASN A 154 11.95 -18.79 -24.83
CA ASN A 154 12.19 -18.95 -23.40
C ASN A 154 11.25 -18.10 -22.54
N ARG A 155 11.02 -16.83 -22.94
CA ARG A 155 10.10 -15.93 -22.22
C ARG A 155 8.65 -16.37 -22.34
N LEU A 156 8.26 -16.94 -23.48
CA LEU A 156 6.93 -17.48 -23.70
C LEU A 156 6.69 -18.71 -22.81
N GLU A 157 7.66 -19.61 -22.71
CA GLU A 157 7.59 -20.77 -21.81
C GLU A 157 7.50 -20.34 -20.34
N GLU A 158 8.31 -19.37 -19.91
CA GLU A 158 8.22 -18.80 -18.56
C GLU A 158 6.87 -18.10 -18.30
N PHE A 159 6.28 -17.49 -19.33
CA PHE A 159 4.96 -16.88 -19.24
C PHE A 159 3.87 -17.94 -19.09
N GLU A 160 3.86 -18.99 -19.91
CA GLU A 160 2.91 -20.10 -19.80
C GLU A 160 2.99 -20.78 -18.43
N LYS A 161 4.21 -21.01 -17.92
CA LYS A 161 4.41 -21.57 -16.59
C LYS A 161 3.83 -20.68 -15.49
N ARG A 162 4.01 -19.36 -15.60
CA ARG A 162 3.43 -18.39 -14.65
C ARG A 162 1.91 -18.35 -14.75
N ASP A 163 1.36 -18.39 -15.96
CA ASP A 163 -0.09 -18.43 -16.17
C ASP A 163 -0.69 -19.67 -15.52
N PHE A 164 -0.09 -20.85 -15.73
CA PHE A 164 -0.52 -22.08 -15.08
C PHE A 164 -0.46 -22.00 -13.55
N GLN A 165 0.59 -21.41 -12.99
CA GLN A 165 0.71 -21.19 -11.54
C GLN A 165 -0.39 -20.24 -11.01
N LEU A 166 -0.67 -19.15 -11.73
CA LEU A 166 -1.73 -18.21 -11.37
C LEU A 166 -3.11 -18.86 -11.44
N GLN A 167 -3.38 -19.67 -12.47
CA GLN A 167 -4.63 -20.42 -12.58
C GLN A 167 -4.82 -21.37 -11.39
N ASN A 168 -3.78 -22.11 -11.00
CA ASN A 168 -3.82 -23.00 -9.84
C ASN A 168 -4.05 -22.22 -8.53
N GLN A 169 -3.39 -21.07 -8.36
CA GLN A 169 -3.60 -20.22 -7.18
C GLN A 169 -5.03 -19.66 -7.13
N ILE A 170 -5.59 -19.25 -8.27
CA ILE A 170 -6.99 -18.78 -8.37
C ILE A 170 -7.95 -19.93 -8.03
N GLU A 171 -7.68 -21.14 -8.49
CA GLU A 171 -8.51 -22.31 -8.16
C GLU A 171 -8.42 -22.64 -6.66
N GLU A 172 -7.23 -22.60 -6.07
CA GLU A 172 -7.04 -22.82 -4.63
C GLU A 172 -7.75 -21.74 -3.80
N LEU A 173 -7.67 -20.46 -4.21
CA LEU A 173 -8.39 -19.37 -3.58
C LEU A 173 -9.90 -19.57 -3.66
N ARG A 174 -10.44 -19.95 -4.83
CA ARG A 174 -11.87 -20.28 -4.99
C ARG A 174 -12.30 -21.41 -4.07
N LYS A 175 -11.50 -22.47 -3.95
CA LYS A 175 -11.76 -23.58 -3.01
C LYS A 175 -11.76 -23.11 -1.56
N LYS A 176 -10.81 -22.27 -1.16
CA LYS A 176 -10.75 -21.69 0.19
C LYS A 176 -11.97 -20.82 0.46
N THR A 177 -12.34 -19.91 -0.45
CA THR A 177 -13.52 -19.05 -0.32
C THR A 177 -14.80 -19.87 -0.16
N ASN A 178 -15.01 -20.87 -1.02
CA ASN A 178 -16.18 -21.75 -0.90
C ASN A 178 -16.17 -22.54 0.43
N GLY A 179 -14.99 -22.94 0.91
CA GLY A 179 -14.83 -23.56 2.22
C GLY A 179 -15.19 -22.62 3.37
N PHE A 180 -14.80 -21.34 3.27
CA PHE A 180 -15.18 -20.31 4.25
C PHE A 180 -16.69 -20.08 4.30
N ASP A 181 -17.36 -20.03 3.15
CA ASP A 181 -18.83 -19.87 3.10
C ASP A 181 -19.57 -21.03 3.78
N LEU A 182 -19.10 -22.27 3.57
CA LEU A 182 -19.64 -23.45 4.24
C LEU A 182 -19.43 -23.40 5.76
N ILE A 183 -18.22 -23.03 6.21
CA ILE A 183 -17.92 -22.89 7.64
C ILE A 183 -18.75 -21.76 8.27
N LEU A 184 -18.95 -20.65 7.55
CA LEU A 184 -19.72 -19.51 8.04
C LEU A 184 -21.20 -19.89 8.23
N THR A 185 -21.80 -20.53 7.22
CA THR A 185 -23.19 -21.01 7.29
C THR A 185 -23.39 -22.06 8.39
N GLU A 186 -22.43 -22.95 8.63
CA GLU A 186 -22.48 -23.91 9.74
C GLU A 186 -22.40 -23.22 11.11
N LYS A 187 -21.54 -22.21 11.25
CA LYS A 187 -21.43 -21.40 12.48
C LYS A 187 -22.68 -20.57 12.72
N GLU A 188 -23.24 -19.94 11.69
CA GLU A 188 -24.51 -19.20 11.78
C GLU A 188 -25.63 -20.11 12.25
N LYS A 189 -25.76 -21.31 11.67
CA LYS A 189 -26.73 -22.32 12.12
C LYS A 189 -26.52 -22.71 13.58
N THR A 190 -25.26 -22.91 13.99
CA THR A 190 -24.92 -23.24 15.38
C THR A 190 -25.29 -22.11 16.34
N ILE A 191 -25.06 -20.85 15.95
CA ILE A 191 -25.42 -19.67 16.74
C ILE A 191 -26.94 -19.54 16.85
N LEU A 192 -27.68 -19.72 15.75
CA LEU A 192 -29.14 -19.70 15.74
C LEU A 192 -29.72 -20.77 16.66
N ASN A 193 -29.22 -22.00 16.60
CA ASN A 193 -29.65 -23.07 17.50
C ASN A 193 -29.37 -22.73 18.97
N LYS A 194 -28.18 -22.21 19.29
CA LYS A 194 -27.85 -21.77 20.65
C LYS A 194 -28.71 -20.60 21.13
N LEU A 195 -29.08 -19.70 20.22
CA LEU A 195 -29.96 -18.58 20.53
C LEU A 195 -31.38 -19.06 20.81
N GLU A 196 -31.86 -20.06 20.08
CA GLU A 196 -33.14 -20.73 20.32
C GLU A 196 -33.14 -21.44 21.68
N GLU A 197 -32.12 -22.25 21.97
CA GLU A 197 -31.92 -22.90 23.28
C GLU A 197 -31.87 -21.87 24.43
N PHE A 198 -31.20 -20.74 24.20
CA PHE A 198 -31.15 -19.64 25.17
C PHE A 198 -32.53 -19.01 25.37
N GLY A 199 -33.30 -18.79 24.30
CA GLY A 199 -34.67 -18.28 24.36
C GLY A 199 -35.60 -19.20 25.16
N GLU A 200 -35.50 -20.53 24.96
CA GLU A 200 -36.21 -21.51 25.76
C GLU A 200 -35.81 -21.47 27.24
N SER A 201 -34.50 -21.35 27.50
CA SER A 201 -33.97 -21.24 28.86
C SER A 201 -34.48 -19.99 29.59
N VAL A 202 -34.46 -18.83 28.92
CA VAL A 202 -35.00 -17.57 29.46
C VAL A 202 -36.49 -17.68 29.74
N THR A 203 -37.26 -18.26 28.82
CA THR A 203 -38.70 -18.51 29.02
C THR A 203 -38.94 -19.43 30.22
N GLY A 204 -38.12 -20.46 30.40
CA GLY A 204 -38.17 -21.34 31.56
C GLY A 204 -37.84 -20.62 32.87
N ILE A 205 -36.86 -19.70 32.86
CA ILE A 205 -36.52 -18.85 34.01
C ILE A 205 -37.67 -17.91 34.35
N GLU A 206 -38.31 -17.29 33.37
CA GLU A 206 -39.48 -16.43 33.57
C GLU A 206 -40.63 -17.18 34.27
N GLY A 207 -40.91 -18.42 33.85
CA GLY A 207 -41.90 -19.27 34.51
C GLY A 207 -41.56 -19.60 35.98
N ARG A 208 -40.28 -19.85 36.27
CA ARG A 208 -39.81 -20.09 37.66
C ARG A 208 -39.90 -18.83 38.51
N ILE A 209 -39.48 -17.69 37.96
CA ILE A 209 -39.56 -16.38 38.63
C ILE A 209 -41.02 -16.05 38.93
N GLY A 210 -41.93 -16.24 37.98
CA GLY A 210 -43.36 -16.03 38.22
C GLY A 210 -43.94 -16.96 39.29
N SER A 211 -43.45 -18.20 39.38
CA SER A 211 -43.84 -19.13 40.45
C SER A 211 -43.32 -18.69 41.82
N ILE A 212 -42.06 -18.22 41.89
CA ILE A 212 -41.47 -17.66 43.11
C ILE A 212 -42.22 -16.40 43.53
N GLU A 213 -42.59 -15.53 42.58
CA GLU A 213 -43.37 -14.33 42.87
C GLU A 213 -44.73 -14.66 43.50
N ARG A 214 -45.41 -15.70 43.01
CA ARG A 214 -46.68 -16.18 43.59
C ARG A 214 -46.47 -16.70 45.02
N VAL A 215 -45.47 -17.56 45.22
CA VAL A 215 -45.12 -18.06 46.56
C VAL A 215 -44.80 -16.89 47.49
N PHE A 216 -44.05 -15.89 47.03
CA PHE A 216 -43.72 -14.72 47.82
C PHE A 216 -44.97 -13.90 48.18
N LYS A 217 -45.90 -13.72 47.24
CA LYS A 217 -47.21 -13.06 47.50
C LYS A 217 -48.02 -13.80 48.56
N ASP A 218 -47.98 -15.13 48.57
CA ASP A 218 -48.68 -15.96 49.56
C ASP A 218 -48.00 -15.92 50.94
N PHE A 219 -46.66 -15.86 50.99
CA PHE A 219 -45.88 -15.80 52.23
C PHE A 219 -45.90 -14.43 52.92
N LEU A 220 -46.02 -13.33 52.17
CA LEU A 220 -45.98 -11.96 52.74
C LEU A 220 -47.07 -11.71 53.82
N PRO A 221 -48.35 -12.10 53.63
CA PRO A 221 -49.38 -12.01 54.66
C PRO A 221 -49.06 -12.83 55.92
N GLU A 222 -48.58 -14.06 55.75
CA GLU A 222 -48.23 -14.94 56.86
C GLU A 222 -47.06 -14.37 57.66
N LEU A 223 -46.00 -13.89 56.99
CA LEU A 223 -44.86 -13.26 57.64
C LEU A 223 -45.28 -12.00 58.40
N THR A 224 -46.13 -11.16 57.80
CA THR A 224 -46.66 -9.95 58.46
C THR A 224 -47.49 -10.30 59.69
N THR A 225 -48.26 -11.38 59.62
CA THR A 225 -49.09 -11.87 60.73
C THR A 225 -48.21 -12.41 61.85
N ASN A 226 -47.17 -13.20 61.53
CA ASN A 226 -46.22 -13.75 62.50
C ASN A 226 -45.39 -12.65 63.19
N ILE A 227 -44.96 -11.61 62.46
CA ILE A 227 -44.24 -10.47 63.04
C ILE A 227 -45.17 -9.69 63.99
N LYS A 228 -46.45 -9.49 63.63
CA LYS A 228 -47.44 -8.85 64.52
C LYS A 228 -47.68 -9.68 65.78
N THR A 229 -47.91 -10.99 65.67
CA THR A 229 -48.14 -11.85 66.84
C THR A 229 -46.92 -11.91 67.75
N MET A 230 -45.70 -11.97 67.21
CA MET A 230 -44.48 -11.87 68.03
C MET A 230 -44.33 -10.49 68.68
N SER A 231 -44.64 -9.41 67.97
CA SER A 231 -44.62 -8.06 68.54
C SER A 231 -45.62 -7.92 69.71
N ASP A 232 -46.83 -8.43 69.55
CA ASP A 232 -47.86 -8.47 70.61
C ASP A 232 -47.42 -9.34 71.81
N LEU A 233 -46.74 -10.47 71.55
CA LEU A 233 -46.23 -11.35 72.60
C LEU A 233 -45.15 -10.66 73.43
N VAL A 234 -44.22 -9.96 72.76
CA VAL A 234 -43.15 -9.20 73.41
C VAL A 234 -43.73 -8.04 74.22
N GLU A 235 -44.74 -7.32 73.70
CA GLU A 235 -45.43 -6.28 74.48
C GLU A 235 -46.11 -6.84 75.73
N LYS A 236 -46.79 -7.98 75.62
CA LYS A 236 -47.43 -8.64 76.77
C LYS A 236 -46.40 -9.04 77.83
N MET A 237 -45.30 -9.67 77.42
CA MET A 237 -44.20 -10.04 78.32
C MET A 237 -43.57 -8.82 79.01
N LYS A 238 -43.48 -7.69 78.30
CA LYS A 238 -42.95 -6.44 78.87
C LYS A 238 -43.89 -5.87 79.94
N LYS A 239 -45.21 -5.88 79.70
CA LYS A 239 -46.23 -5.40 80.67
C LYS A 239 -46.33 -6.28 81.92
N GLU A 240 -46.26 -7.60 81.77
CA GLU A 240 -46.25 -8.53 82.92
C GLU A 240 -45.03 -8.30 83.82
N LYS A 241 -43.87 -8.02 83.22
CA LYS A 241 -42.63 -7.74 83.97
C LYS A 241 -42.66 -6.39 84.70
N GLU A 242 -43.45 -5.42 84.25
CA GLU A 242 -43.64 -4.13 84.94
C GLU A 242 -44.68 -4.19 86.06
N SER A 243 -45.56 -5.19 86.08
CA SER A 243 -46.61 -5.37 87.11
C SER A 243 -46.19 -6.26 88.29
N ASN A 244 -44.99 -6.83 88.27
CA ASN A 244 -44.46 -7.76 89.28
C ASN A 244 -43.17 -7.20 89.87
#